data_AF-A0A6L9KHP6-F1
#
_entry.id   AF-A0A6L9KHP6-F1
#
_cell.length_a   1.000
_cell.length_b   1.000
_cell.length_c   1.000
_cell.angle_alpha   90.00
_cell.angle_beta   90.00
_cell.angle_gamma   90.00
#
_symmetry.space_group_name_H-M   'P 1'
#
loop_
_entity.id
_entity.type
_entity.pdbx_description
1 polymer ?
#
loop_
_entity_poly.entity_id
_entity_poly.type
_entity_poly.pdbx_seq_one_letter_code
_entity_poly.pdbx_strand_id
1 'polypeptide(L)'
;MLVPRPWIAATPVTQLVDAGKPKKVAGVSPAQMANMEREMGSLQEQYKLVEQNFSQDVLNLCLASTYLSKLLKNVEIDRYLQQHYPEILTELKSIVESESLDA
;
A
#
# COMPACT_ATOMS: atom_id res chain seq x y z
N MET A 1 3.72 -26.21 -7.85
CA MET A 1 3.38 -24.91 -8.45
C MET A 1 4.63 -24.42 -9.18
N LEU A 2 4.60 -24.40 -10.52
CA LEU A 2 5.75 -24.05 -11.37
C LEU A 2 5.95 -22.54 -11.35
N VAL A 3 6.97 -22.05 -10.64
CA VAL A 3 7.35 -20.64 -10.69
C VAL A 3 8.01 -20.38 -12.07
N PRO A 4 7.49 -19.44 -12.88
CA PRO A 4 8.00 -19.18 -14.21
C PRO A 4 9.43 -18.60 -14.17
N ARG A 5 10.28 -19.00 -15.13
CA ARG A 5 11.71 -18.66 -15.22
C ARG A 5 12.06 -17.16 -15.11
N PRO A 6 11.23 -16.17 -15.53
CA PRO A 6 11.54 -14.75 -15.36
C PRO A 6 11.68 -14.34 -13.89
N TRP A 7 10.98 -15.03 -12.98
CA TRP A 7 10.99 -14.70 -11.56
C TRP A 7 12.33 -15.03 -10.90
N ILE A 8 12.96 -16.15 -11.29
CA ILE A 8 14.23 -16.61 -10.73
C ILE A 8 15.40 -15.69 -11.14
N ALA A 9 15.30 -15.02 -12.29
CA ALA A 9 16.31 -14.08 -12.76
C ALA A 9 16.23 -12.71 -12.07
N ALA A 10 15.05 -12.36 -11.51
CA ALA A 10 14.81 -11.10 -10.83
C ALA A 10 15.09 -11.17 -9.31
N THR A 11 15.17 -12.37 -8.73
CA THR A 11 15.45 -12.56 -7.31
C THR A 11 16.97 -12.49 -7.03
N PRO A 12 17.44 -11.64 -6.10
CA PRO A 12 18.86 -11.57 -5.74
C PRO A 12 19.34 -12.92 -5.18
N VAL A 13 20.59 -13.28 -5.48
CA VAL A 13 21.18 -14.61 -5.17
C VAL A 13 21.11 -14.97 -3.67
N THR A 14 20.98 -13.97 -2.80
CA THR A 14 20.83 -14.07 -1.34
C THR A 14 19.43 -14.50 -0.87
N GLN A 15 18.42 -14.48 -1.74
CA GLN A 15 17.04 -14.91 -1.45
C GLN A 15 16.69 -16.24 -2.14
N LEU A 16 17.65 -16.87 -2.82
CA LEU A 16 17.48 -18.22 -3.38
C LEU A 16 17.65 -19.24 -2.25
N VAL A 17 16.63 -20.08 -2.06
CA VAL A 17 16.59 -21.17 -1.05
C VAL A 17 17.77 -22.16 -1.22
N ASP A 18 18.43 -22.17 -2.38
CA ASP A 18 19.63 -22.93 -2.66
C ASP A 18 20.80 -21.98 -2.94
N ALA A 19 21.55 -21.62 -1.90
CA ALA A 19 22.78 -20.80 -1.98
C ALA A 19 23.97 -21.56 -2.63
N GLY A 20 23.69 -22.67 -3.33
CA GLY A 20 24.67 -23.54 -3.94
C GLY A 20 24.74 -23.40 -5.46
N LYS A 21 25.58 -22.47 -5.93
CA LYS A 21 26.14 -22.31 -7.30
C LYS A 21 25.37 -21.35 -8.23
N PRO A 22 26.07 -20.38 -8.86
CA PRO A 22 25.47 -19.47 -9.82
C PRO A 22 25.11 -20.26 -11.08
N LYS A 23 23.83 -20.58 -11.23
CA LYS A 23 23.33 -21.21 -12.45
C LYS A 23 23.34 -20.14 -13.53
N LYS A 24 24.40 -20.13 -14.35
CA LYS A 24 24.52 -19.27 -15.53
C LYS A 24 23.24 -19.39 -16.36
N VAL A 25 22.39 -18.37 -16.31
CA VAL A 25 21.19 -18.29 -17.14
C VAL A 25 21.69 -17.98 -18.54
N ALA A 26 21.78 -19.00 -19.40
CA ALA A 26 22.17 -18.81 -20.78
C ALA A 26 21.22 -17.81 -21.45
N GLY A 27 21.74 -16.65 -21.84
CA GLY A 27 20.98 -15.60 -22.54
C GLY A 27 21.00 -14.21 -21.89
N VAL A 28 21.55 -14.04 -20.67
CA VAL A 28 21.66 -12.73 -20.01
C VAL A 28 23.13 -12.31 -19.92
N SER A 29 23.49 -11.21 -20.57
CA SER A 29 24.82 -10.61 -20.49
C SER A 29 25.09 -10.10 -19.07
N PRO A 30 26.33 -10.15 -18.55
CA PRO A 30 26.69 -9.59 -17.25
C PRO A 30 26.24 -8.13 -17.06
N ALA A 31 26.23 -7.34 -18.15
CA ALA A 31 25.72 -5.96 -18.12
C ALA A 31 24.19 -5.89 -17.90
N GLN A 32 23.43 -6.84 -18.43
CA GLN A 32 21.98 -6.94 -18.23
C GLN A 32 21.66 -7.38 -16.79
N MET A 33 22.49 -8.25 -16.20
CA MET A 33 22.37 -8.60 -14.78
C MET A 33 22.61 -7.39 -13.87
N ALA A 34 23.68 -6.63 -14.12
CA ALA A 34 23.99 -5.42 -13.36
C ALA A 34 22.89 -4.34 -13.47
N ASN A 35 22.29 -4.20 -14.66
CA ASN A 35 21.16 -3.28 -14.83
C ASN A 35 19.91 -3.77 -14.08
N MET A 36 19.59 -5.06 -14.13
CA MET A 36 18.48 -5.64 -13.37
C MET A 36 18.67 -5.51 -11.86
N GLU A 37 19.87 -5.73 -11.34
CA GLU A 37 20.18 -5.54 -9.91
C GLU A 37 19.98 -4.08 -9.47
N ARG A 38 20.37 -3.12 -10.31
CA ARG A 38 20.17 -1.69 -10.06
C ARG A 38 18.69 -1.31 -10.07
N GLU A 39 17.93 -1.78 -11.06
CA GLU A 39 16.50 -1.55 -11.17
C GLU A 39 15.74 -2.18 -10.00
N MET A 40 16.11 -3.41 -9.59
CA MET A 40 15.53 -4.09 -8.43
C MET A 40 15.84 -3.36 -7.12
N GLY A 41 17.05 -2.84 -6.94
CA GLY A 41 17.41 -2.00 -5.79
C GLY A 41 16.56 -0.73 -5.72
N SER A 42 16.39 -0.04 -6.85
CA SER A 42 15.54 1.16 -6.91
C SER A 42 14.06 0.86 -6.62
N LEU A 43 13.54 -0.28 -7.07
CA LEU A 43 12.17 -0.71 -6.76
C LEU A 43 12.01 -1.03 -5.27
N GLN A 44 12.95 -1.77 -4.69
CA GLN A 44 12.91 -2.11 -3.25
C GLN A 44 12.95 -0.86 -2.37
N GLU A 45 13.75 0.15 -2.73
CA GLU A 45 13.76 1.43 -2.02
C GLU A 45 12.42 2.17 -2.13
N GLN A 46 11.81 2.19 -3.32
CA GLN A 46 10.48 2.79 -3.51
C GLN A 46 9.39 2.08 -2.70
N TYR A 47 9.39 0.75 -2.66
CA TYR A 47 8.46 -0.02 -1.80
C TYR A 47 8.65 0.30 -0.33
N LYS A 48 9.91 0.36 0.14
CA LYS A 48 10.22 0.67 1.53
C LYS A 48 9.77 2.08 1.94
N LEU A 49 9.83 3.05 1.02
CA LEU A 49 9.33 4.41 1.26
C LEU A 49 7.81 4.43 1.42
N VAL A 50 7.08 3.63 0.65
CA VAL A 50 5.62 3.50 0.77
C VAL A 50 5.24 2.79 2.08
N GLU A 51 5.94 1.73 2.44
CA GLU A 51 5.68 0.98 3.68
C GLU A 51 5.94 1.79 4.95
N GLN A 52 6.89 2.74 4.93
CA GLN A 52 7.26 3.52 6.12
C GLN A 52 6.07 4.22 6.78
N ASN A 53 5.16 4.75 5.97
CA ASN A 53 4.01 5.51 6.48
C ASN A 53 2.70 4.75 6.36
N PHE A 54 2.64 3.65 5.61
CA PHE A 54 1.39 2.94 5.36
C PHE A 54 0.61 2.60 6.64
N SER A 55 1.28 2.02 7.64
CA SER A 55 0.63 1.70 8.92
C SER A 55 0.14 2.94 9.68
N GLN A 56 0.88 4.05 9.58
CA GLN A 56 0.51 5.31 10.22
C GLN A 56 -0.66 5.98 9.48
N ASP A 57 -0.66 5.96 8.16
CA ASP A 57 -1.70 6.53 7.31
C ASP A 57 -3.03 5.81 7.49
N VAL A 58 -3.01 4.47 7.54
CA VAL A 58 -4.19 3.64 7.83
C VAL A 58 -4.73 3.96 9.23
N LEU A 59 -3.85 4.06 10.24
CA LEU A 59 -4.27 4.41 11.59
C LEU A 59 -4.85 5.83 11.68
N ASN A 60 -4.21 6.80 11.01
CA ASN A 60 -4.70 8.18 10.96
C ASN A 60 -6.07 8.27 10.30
N LEU A 61 -6.26 7.56 9.17
CA LEU A 61 -7.54 7.47 8.48
C LEU A 61 -8.62 6.88 9.40
N CYS A 62 -8.31 5.79 10.11
CA CYS A 62 -9.24 5.15 11.02
C CYS A 62 -9.64 6.06 12.19
N LEU A 63 -8.66 6.75 12.78
CA LEU A 63 -8.93 7.74 13.83
C LEU A 63 -9.79 8.90 13.34
N ALA A 64 -9.50 9.43 12.14
CA ALA A 64 -10.25 10.52 11.54
C ALA A 64 -11.72 10.13 11.30
N SER A 65 -11.96 8.98 10.67
CA SER A 65 -13.31 8.48 10.38
C SER A 65 -14.08 8.11 11.64
N THR A 66 -13.42 7.52 12.64
CA THR A 66 -14.02 7.28 13.98
C THR A 66 -14.40 8.60 14.67
N TYR A 67 -13.52 9.60 14.63
CA TYR A 67 -13.81 10.92 15.21
C TYR A 67 -14.98 11.59 14.49
N LEU A 68 -14.98 11.55 13.16
CA LEU A 68 -16.07 12.05 12.33
C LEU A 68 -17.41 11.38 12.67
N SER A 69 -17.42 10.05 12.83
CA SER A 69 -18.60 9.29 13.28
C SER A 69 -19.12 9.79 14.63
N LYS A 70 -18.23 10.04 15.60
CA LYS A 70 -18.61 10.60 16.91
C LYS A 70 -19.15 12.02 16.79
N LEU A 71 -18.56 12.84 15.92
CA LEU A 71 -18.98 14.21 15.67
C LEU A 71 -20.40 14.26 15.08
N LEU A 72 -20.69 13.42 14.08
CA LEU A 72 -21.99 13.36 13.42
C LEU A 72 -23.10 12.76 14.30
N LYS A 73 -22.76 12.02 15.37
CA LYS A 73 -23.73 11.58 16.37
C LYS A 73 -24.23 12.72 17.27
N ASN A 74 -23.57 13.88 17.26
CA ASN A 74 -24.04 15.05 17.98
C ASN A 74 -25.16 15.73 17.19
N VAL A 75 -26.38 15.71 17.75
CA VAL A 75 -27.60 16.24 17.12
C VAL A 75 -27.50 17.74 16.80
N GLU A 76 -26.79 18.53 17.61
CA GLU A 76 -26.60 19.96 17.34
C GLU A 76 -25.72 20.18 16.10
N ILE A 77 -24.68 19.36 15.96
CA ILE A 77 -23.74 19.43 14.82
C ILE A 77 -24.40 18.91 13.55
N ASP A 78 -25.08 17.76 13.61
CA ASP A 78 -25.83 17.21 12.47
C ASP A 78 -26.89 18.21 12.00
N ARG A 79 -27.66 18.82 12.92
CA ARG A 79 -28.65 19.84 12.57
C ARG A 79 -28.02 21.07 11.93
N TYR A 80 -26.91 21.57 12.49
CA TYR A 80 -26.20 22.71 11.93
C TYR A 80 -25.69 22.44 10.50
N LEU A 81 -25.05 21.29 10.30
CA LEU A 81 -24.57 20.87 8.99
C LEU A 81 -25.73 20.64 8.02
N GLN A 82 -26.86 20.10 8.46
CA GLN A 82 -28.02 19.91 7.60
C GLN A 82 -28.63 21.24 7.15
N GLN A 83 -28.61 22.27 8.00
CA GLN A 83 -29.17 23.59 7.69
C GLN A 83 -28.25 24.43 6.78
N HIS A 84 -26.93 24.35 6.98
CA HIS A 84 -25.98 25.23 6.30
C HIS A 84 -25.16 24.55 5.20
N TYR A 85 -24.91 23.24 5.33
CA TYR A 85 -24.00 22.48 4.47
C TYR A 85 -24.50 21.03 4.18
N PRO A 86 -25.71 20.86 3.62
CA PRO A 86 -26.32 19.53 3.45
C PRO A 86 -25.55 18.61 2.49
N GLU A 87 -24.90 19.17 1.47
CA GLU A 87 -24.04 18.40 0.55
C GLU A 87 -22.82 17.83 1.29
N ILE A 88 -22.14 18.66 2.09
CA ILE A 88 -21.00 18.24 2.91
C ILE A 88 -21.43 17.16 3.90
N LEU A 89 -22.60 17.32 4.56
CA LEU A 89 -23.13 16.32 5.48
C LEU A 89 -23.32 14.96 4.81
N THR A 90 -23.78 14.94 3.55
CA THR A 90 -23.96 13.71 2.77
C THR A 90 -22.63 13.02 2.52
N GLU A 91 -21.62 13.76 2.06
CA GLU A 91 -20.28 13.22 1.82
C GLU A 91 -19.63 12.69 3.10
N LEU A 92 -19.75 13.43 4.21
CA LEU A 92 -19.21 12.99 5.51
C LEU A 92 -19.89 11.71 6.00
N LYS A 93 -21.21 11.55 5.79
CA LYS A 93 -21.92 10.30 6.11
C LYS A 93 -21.42 9.13 5.25
N SER A 94 -21.22 9.36 3.95
CA SER A 94 -20.68 8.34 3.04
C SER A 94 -19.27 7.89 3.43
N ILE A 95 -18.40 8.82 3.87
CA ILE A 95 -17.05 8.50 4.35
C ILE A 95 -17.11 7.59 5.59
N VAL A 96 -17.99 7.90 6.56
CA VAL A 96 -18.15 7.07 7.76
C VAL A 96 -18.70 5.67 7.43
N GLU A 97 -19.63 5.57 6.48
CA GLU A 97 -20.20 4.29 6.07
C GLU A 97 -19.20 3.41 5.31
N SER A 98 -18.31 4.01 4.51
CA SER A 98 -17.31 3.28 3.72
C SER A 98 -16.30 2.55 4.60
N GLU A 99 -15.89 3.12 5.73
CA GLU A 99 -14.97 2.46 6.68
C GLU A 99 -15.62 1.25 7.38
N SER A 100 -16.96 1.25 7.49
CA SER A 100 -17.70 0.14 8.12
C SER A 100 -17.85 -1.08 7.22
N LEU A 101 -17.61 -0.96 5.91
CA LEU A 101 -17.84 -2.03 4.92
C LEU A 101 -16.64 -2.97 4.75
N ASP A 102 -15.44 -2.55 5.18
CA ASP A 102 -14.21 -3.34 5.12
C ASP A 102 -13.88 -4.09 6.44
N ALA A 103 -14.83 -4.12 7.40
CA ALA A 103 -14.70 -4.77 8.71
C ALA A 103 -15.37 -6.15 8.79
#